data_AF-A0A800KTK9-F1
#
_entry.id   AF-A0A800KTK9-F1
#
_cell.length_a   1.000
_cell.length_b   1.000
_cell.length_c   1.000
_cell.angle_alpha   90.00
_cell.angle_beta   90.00
_cell.angle_gamma   90.00
#
_symmetry.space_group_name_H-M   'P 1'
#
loop_
_entity.id
_entity.type
_entity.pdbx_description
1 polymer ?
#
loop_
_entity_poly.entity_id
_entity_poly.type
_entity_poly.pdbx_seq_one_letter_code
_entity_poly.pdbx_strand_id
1 'polypeptide(L)'
;MKNLALLSLVFFIFLFFIFKPTEDDTRSDYDVYQYVKECKAELGISRKLPQLSCLDGQEIPIFVNKQEIQSDNWNILSDDKKCDNPHWLGGDMGCWTYSHLQVLKLDAENIMVLNCRQKGNTYNKDWFRKTTANLGMNQQQRKEQYESAVGKQKTDRYYLYNTFNDIGLILRNIRTGKSCYLTQYGTAVTGFLPPLDRALPRKDDFLASINPNQSRPPKDFPQNLWYRDANQAFRAPAFTAEAGCIDCHNAHGFKYSPYLNANHGLPNIISMKHLPMLLVGKPFKNHFRKANFLQITTAPIDGKEQLCTQCHKMTTSGTCGMNLEFATGHPDADLHKWLTVGSDFSWMPPIDEDLTVIKKHLAAIKCCCNNPNAKGCRMRKFGPTQADLPAGFNQGKGWVNGQQDELCQGILESTQWNANAY
;
A
#
# COMPACT_ATOMS: atom_id res chain seq x y z
N MET A 1 11.51 5.27 -58.60
CA MET A 1 11.17 4.50 -57.38
C MET A 1 11.66 5.16 -56.09
N LYS A 2 12.92 5.62 -55.96
CA LYS A 2 13.41 6.27 -54.72
C LYS A 2 12.64 7.53 -54.29
N ASN A 3 12.24 8.38 -55.24
CA ASN A 3 11.50 9.63 -54.91
C ASN A 3 10.05 9.38 -54.46
N LEU A 4 9.43 8.27 -54.87
CA LEU A 4 8.08 7.90 -54.46
C LEU A 4 8.05 7.40 -53.01
N ALA A 5 9.08 6.62 -52.61
CA ALA A 5 9.22 6.14 -51.24
C ALA A 5 9.48 7.27 -50.24
N LEU A 6 10.26 8.29 -50.62
CA LEU A 6 10.54 9.44 -49.76
C LEU A 6 9.29 10.31 -49.53
N LEU A 7 8.48 10.52 -50.58
CA LEU A 7 7.21 11.25 -50.46
C LEU A 7 6.18 10.50 -49.61
N SER A 8 6.06 9.18 -49.75
CA SER A 8 5.19 8.38 -48.87
C SER A 8 5.64 8.42 -47.41
N LEU A 9 6.94 8.38 -47.13
CA LEU A 9 7.45 8.44 -45.75
C LEU A 9 7.17 9.81 -45.10
N VAL A 10 7.40 10.91 -45.82
CA VAL A 10 7.10 12.26 -45.34
C VAL A 10 5.59 12.43 -45.12
N PHE A 11 4.75 11.90 -46.02
CA PHE A 11 3.30 11.94 -45.87
C PHE A 11 2.80 11.13 -44.65
N PHE A 12 3.37 9.95 -44.39
CA PHE A 12 3.05 9.16 -43.19
C PHE A 12 3.52 9.83 -41.90
N ILE A 13 4.70 10.46 -41.88
CA ILE A 13 5.17 11.23 -40.72
C ILE A 13 4.26 12.44 -40.48
N PHE A 14 3.88 13.16 -41.54
CA PHE A 14 2.98 14.31 -41.43
C PHE A 14 1.58 13.89 -40.97
N LEU A 15 1.05 12.78 -41.49
CA LEU A 15 -0.19 12.16 -40.99
C LEU A 15 -0.08 11.73 -39.53
N PHE A 16 1.07 11.22 -39.09
CA PHE A 16 1.30 10.84 -37.69
C PHE A 16 1.32 12.05 -36.74
N PHE A 17 1.72 13.24 -37.24
CA PHE A 17 1.66 14.48 -36.47
C PHE A 17 0.29 15.18 -36.54
N ILE A 18 -0.46 15.05 -37.64
CA ILE A 18 -1.83 15.62 -37.77
C ILE A 18 -2.87 14.73 -37.08
N PHE A 19 -2.72 13.40 -37.18
CA PHE A 19 -3.56 12.40 -36.53
C PHE A 19 -2.87 11.78 -35.33
N LYS A 20 -2.00 12.52 -34.63
CA LYS A 20 -1.82 12.21 -33.22
C LYS A 20 -3.22 12.31 -32.64
N PRO A 21 -3.78 11.24 -32.06
CA PRO A 21 -5.00 11.41 -31.28
C PRO A 21 -4.65 12.56 -30.34
N THR A 22 -5.38 13.66 -30.42
CA THR A 22 -5.54 14.49 -29.24
C THR A 22 -5.88 13.47 -28.18
N GLU A 23 -4.94 13.22 -27.26
CA GLU A 23 -5.26 12.53 -26.02
C GLU A 23 -6.45 13.33 -25.53
N ASP A 24 -7.63 12.77 -25.81
CA ASP A 24 -8.87 13.45 -25.57
C ASP A 24 -8.79 13.72 -24.09
N ASP A 25 -8.84 15.01 -23.74
CA ASP A 25 -8.85 15.47 -22.36
C ASP A 25 -10.21 15.08 -21.80
N THR A 26 -10.50 13.78 -21.79
CA THR A 26 -11.43 13.13 -20.89
C THR A 26 -10.79 13.19 -19.51
N ARG A 27 -10.45 14.40 -19.07
CA ARG A 27 -10.40 14.75 -17.67
C ARG A 27 -11.77 14.38 -17.15
N SER A 28 -11.83 13.20 -16.57
CA SER A 28 -12.99 12.78 -15.80
C SER A 28 -13.32 13.94 -14.87
N ASP A 29 -14.56 14.44 -14.92
CA ASP A 29 -15.04 15.45 -13.97
C ASP A 29 -14.79 15.03 -12.51
N TYR A 30 -14.58 13.72 -12.30
CA TYR A 30 -14.21 13.09 -11.05
C TYR A 30 -12.71 13.22 -10.72
N ASP A 31 -12.35 14.41 -10.25
CA ASP A 31 -10.99 14.76 -9.84
C ASP A 31 -10.70 14.46 -8.35
N VAL A 32 -9.50 14.80 -7.88
CA VAL A 32 -9.06 14.57 -6.49
C VAL A 32 -9.90 15.39 -5.51
N TYR A 33 -10.25 16.63 -5.83
CA TYR A 33 -11.05 17.47 -4.94
C TYR A 33 -12.49 16.96 -4.80
N GLN A 34 -13.13 16.56 -5.91
CA GLN A 34 -14.46 15.98 -5.87
C GLN A 34 -14.45 14.68 -5.05
N TYR A 35 -13.44 13.84 -5.23
CA TYR A 35 -13.30 12.62 -4.46
C TYR A 35 -13.10 12.88 -2.96
N VAL A 36 -12.21 13.80 -2.59
CA VAL A 36 -11.98 14.17 -1.17
C VAL A 36 -13.24 14.76 -0.55
N LYS A 37 -14.02 15.55 -1.31
CA LYS A 37 -15.33 16.05 -0.86
C LYS A 37 -16.31 14.91 -0.58
N GLU A 38 -16.43 13.92 -1.46
CA GLU A 38 -17.25 12.73 -1.24
C GLU A 38 -16.77 11.94 -0.02
N CYS A 39 -15.46 11.74 0.11
CA CYS A 39 -14.83 11.10 1.26
C CYS A 39 -15.21 11.75 2.58
N LYS A 40 -15.09 13.07 2.68
CA LYS A 40 -15.48 13.79 3.89
C LYS A 40 -16.96 13.60 4.21
N ALA A 41 -17.83 13.69 3.22
CA ALA A 41 -19.25 13.49 3.40
C ALA A 41 -19.59 12.06 3.88
N GLU A 42 -19.04 11.04 3.22
CA GLU A 42 -19.30 9.63 3.52
C GLU A 42 -18.71 9.18 4.87
N LEU A 43 -17.58 9.75 5.28
CA LEU A 43 -16.90 9.48 6.54
C LEU A 43 -17.42 10.33 7.71
N GLY A 44 -18.26 11.34 7.44
CA GLY A 44 -18.77 12.27 8.45
C GLY A 44 -17.74 13.30 8.94
N ILE A 45 -16.71 13.60 8.14
CA ILE A 45 -15.65 14.55 8.49
C ILE A 45 -16.10 15.97 8.14
N SER A 46 -16.52 16.73 9.14
CA SER A 46 -16.96 18.13 8.98
C SER A 46 -15.80 19.14 9.00
N ARG A 47 -14.72 18.83 9.73
CA ARG A 47 -13.54 19.70 9.86
C ARG A 47 -12.76 19.83 8.55
N LYS A 48 -11.92 20.86 8.45
CA LYS A 48 -10.87 20.92 7.40
C LYS A 48 -9.84 19.82 7.64
N LEU A 49 -9.37 19.21 6.57
CA LEU A 49 -8.24 18.28 6.65
C LEU A 49 -6.96 19.06 7.02
N PRO A 50 -6.11 18.49 7.89
CA PRO A 50 -4.87 19.13 8.30
C PRO A 50 -3.90 19.23 7.12
N GLN A 51 -3.00 20.19 7.20
CA GLN A 51 -1.84 20.28 6.32
C GLN A 51 -0.92 19.08 6.60
N LEU A 52 -0.37 18.47 5.55
CA LEU A 52 0.42 17.25 5.66
C LEU A 52 1.86 17.45 5.17
N SER A 53 2.78 16.74 5.79
CA SER A 53 4.14 16.56 5.33
C SER A 53 4.61 15.14 5.61
N CYS A 54 5.28 14.52 4.65
CA CYS A 54 5.94 13.23 4.87
C CYS A 54 6.95 13.29 6.03
N LEU A 55 7.66 14.42 6.17
CA LEU A 55 8.66 14.63 7.22
C LEU A 55 8.06 14.95 8.60
N ASP A 56 6.74 15.08 8.72
CA ASP A 56 6.03 15.12 10.01
C ASP A 56 5.65 13.71 10.50
N GLY A 57 5.82 12.70 9.65
CA GLY A 57 5.66 11.29 10.02
C GLY A 57 6.82 10.78 10.85
N GLN A 58 6.60 9.64 11.49
CA GLN A 58 7.68 8.85 12.10
C GLN A 58 8.40 8.06 11.01
N GLU A 59 9.73 8.09 11.03
CA GLU A 59 10.54 7.23 10.17
C GLU A 59 10.34 5.76 10.57
N ILE A 60 10.18 4.89 9.57
CA ILE A 60 10.04 3.45 9.75
C ILE A 60 11.44 2.82 9.66
N PRO A 61 12.01 2.31 10.77
CA PRO A 61 13.26 1.58 10.74
C PRO A 61 13.10 0.26 9.97
N ILE A 62 14.13 -0.11 9.23
CA ILE A 62 14.18 -1.34 8.45
C ILE A 62 15.28 -2.23 9.01
N PHE A 63 14.96 -3.49 9.25
CA PHE A 63 15.86 -4.47 9.86
C PHE A 63 16.18 -5.59 8.88
N VAL A 64 17.40 -6.10 9.00
CA VAL A 64 17.88 -7.33 8.35
C VAL A 64 18.64 -8.13 9.41
N ASN A 65 18.26 -9.40 9.61
CA ASN A 65 18.83 -10.25 10.65
C ASN A 65 18.80 -9.61 12.06
N LYS A 66 17.70 -8.94 12.39
CA LYS A 66 17.45 -8.20 13.64
C LYS A 66 18.35 -6.98 13.87
N GLN A 67 19.07 -6.53 12.84
CA GLN A 67 19.89 -5.32 12.89
C GLN A 67 19.25 -4.24 12.02
N GLU A 68 19.09 -3.04 12.57
CA GLU A 68 18.58 -1.90 11.82
C GLU A 68 19.60 -1.49 10.73
N ILE A 69 19.11 -1.23 9.53
CA ILE A 69 19.89 -0.66 8.44
C ILE A 69 20.15 0.81 8.74
N GLN A 70 21.43 1.12 8.93
CA GLN A 70 21.99 2.44 9.13
C GLN A 70 23.07 2.73 8.08
N SER A 71 23.55 3.96 8.02
CA SER A 71 24.50 4.38 6.98
C SER A 71 25.84 3.64 7.01
N ASP A 72 26.28 3.22 8.19
CA ASP A 72 27.56 2.55 8.43
C ASP A 72 27.52 1.04 8.16
N ASN A 73 26.34 0.43 8.22
CA ASN A 73 26.13 -1.00 7.99
C ASN A 73 25.34 -1.31 6.71
N TRP A 74 24.96 -0.29 5.91
CA TRP A 74 24.18 -0.44 4.68
C TRP A 74 24.72 -1.56 3.79
N ASN A 75 25.99 -1.49 3.37
CA ASN A 75 26.59 -2.47 2.46
C ASN A 75 26.58 -3.90 3.02
N ILE A 76 26.55 -4.06 4.36
CA ILE A 76 26.54 -5.38 5.00
C ILE A 76 25.12 -5.96 5.03
N LEU A 77 24.12 -5.11 5.21
CA LEU A 77 22.73 -5.51 5.42
C LEU A 77 21.88 -5.45 4.13
N SER A 78 22.22 -4.59 3.17
CA SER A 78 21.42 -4.35 1.96
C SER A 78 21.60 -5.39 0.86
N ASP A 79 22.69 -6.15 0.88
CA ASP A 79 23.06 -7.10 -0.19
C ASP A 79 22.24 -8.39 -0.10
N ASP A 80 21.38 -8.63 -1.10
CA ASP A 80 20.57 -9.85 -1.36
C ASP A 80 19.76 -10.42 -0.18
N LYS A 81 19.64 -9.69 0.92
CA LYS A 81 18.94 -10.13 2.13
C LYS A 81 17.48 -9.67 2.11
N LYS A 82 16.58 -10.58 2.45
CA LYS A 82 15.19 -10.26 2.77
C LYS A 82 15.15 -9.50 4.09
N CYS A 83 14.48 -8.36 4.12
CA CYS A 83 14.31 -7.58 5.35
C CYS A 83 13.41 -8.34 6.34
N ASP A 84 13.65 -8.19 7.63
CA ASP A 84 12.80 -8.78 8.67
C ASP A 84 11.44 -8.08 8.75
N ASN A 85 11.42 -6.78 8.48
CA ASN A 85 10.22 -5.93 8.45
C ASN A 85 10.16 -5.10 7.15
N PRO A 86 9.97 -5.75 5.99
CA PRO A 86 10.01 -5.09 4.70
C PRO A 86 9.00 -3.94 4.63
N HIS A 87 9.42 -2.79 4.10
CA HIS A 87 8.56 -1.62 4.08
C HIS A 87 7.38 -1.79 3.14
N TRP A 88 6.19 -1.81 3.76
CA TRP A 88 4.80 -1.69 3.31
C TRP A 88 4.33 -2.03 1.87
N LEU A 89 5.07 -1.84 0.76
CA LEU A 89 4.64 -2.24 -0.60
C LEU A 89 5.81 -2.44 -1.58
N GLY A 90 6.81 -3.23 -1.20
CA GLY A 90 7.87 -3.64 -2.11
C GLY A 90 7.82 -5.15 -2.32
N GLY A 91 7.00 -5.65 -3.27
CA GLY A 91 7.23 -7.01 -3.79
C GLY A 91 8.60 -7.12 -4.49
N ASP A 92 9.19 -5.96 -4.77
CA ASP A 92 10.55 -5.65 -5.13
C ASP A 92 11.49 -5.74 -3.91
N MET A 93 12.08 -6.94 -3.75
CA MET A 93 13.37 -7.38 -3.16
C MET A 93 14.33 -6.41 -2.42
N GLY A 94 13.90 -5.26 -1.90
CA GLY A 94 14.77 -4.21 -1.37
C GLY A 94 14.37 -3.68 0.00
N CYS A 95 15.37 -3.49 0.86
CA CYS A 95 15.22 -2.86 2.17
C CYS A 95 15.29 -1.33 2.06
N TRP A 96 14.21 -0.74 1.56
CA TRP A 96 14.10 0.70 1.33
C TRP A 96 13.98 1.48 2.66
N THR A 97 15.08 2.08 3.10
CA THR A 97 15.12 2.98 4.27
C THR A 97 14.45 4.32 3.98
N TYR A 98 14.32 5.17 5.00
CA TYR A 98 13.82 6.54 4.87
C TYR A 98 12.38 6.65 4.38
N SER A 99 11.54 5.73 4.85
CA SER A 99 10.11 5.81 4.67
C SER A 99 9.45 6.36 5.93
N HIS A 100 8.39 7.13 5.77
CA HIS A 100 7.70 7.80 6.87
C HIS A 100 6.24 7.40 6.94
N LEU A 101 5.75 7.24 8.16
CA LEU A 101 4.34 7.03 8.46
C LEU A 101 3.83 8.12 9.38
N GLN A 102 2.75 8.77 8.97
CA GLN A 102 2.01 9.70 9.81
C GLN A 102 0.60 9.16 10.03
N VAL A 103 0.22 8.98 11.30
CA VAL A 103 -1.15 8.60 11.69
C VAL A 103 -1.77 9.76 12.46
N LEU A 104 -2.85 10.31 11.92
CA LEU A 104 -3.57 11.44 12.49
C LEU A 104 -4.99 11.03 12.84
N LYS A 105 -5.36 11.20 14.11
CA LYS A 105 -6.77 11.13 14.53
C LYS A 105 -7.45 12.43 14.11
N LEU A 106 -8.44 12.33 13.22
CA LEU A 106 -9.21 13.50 12.79
C LEU A 106 -10.32 13.80 13.79
N ASP A 107 -10.93 12.76 14.33
CA ASP A 107 -11.94 12.77 15.39
C ASP A 107 -11.99 11.38 16.07
N ALA A 108 -13.07 11.08 16.81
CA ALA A 108 -13.23 9.82 17.55
C ALA A 108 -13.42 8.59 16.64
N GLU A 109 -13.92 8.78 15.41
CA GLU A 109 -14.24 7.71 14.47
C GLU A 109 -13.38 7.72 13.22
N ASN A 110 -12.72 8.83 12.90
CA ASN A 110 -11.97 9.00 11.67
C ASN A 110 -10.47 9.16 11.92
N ILE A 111 -9.69 8.40 11.15
CA ILE A 111 -8.24 8.54 11.10
C ILE A 111 -7.77 8.78 9.67
N MET A 112 -6.64 9.46 9.56
CA MET A 112 -5.93 9.68 8.32
C MET A 112 -4.52 9.13 8.46
N VAL A 113 -4.10 8.36 7.46
CA VAL A 113 -2.78 7.72 7.44
C VAL A 113 -2.06 8.14 6.18
N LEU A 114 -0.86 8.70 6.34
CA LEU A 114 0.03 9.08 5.25
C LEU A 114 1.26 8.17 5.28
N ASN A 115 1.46 7.45 4.18
CA ASN A 115 2.66 6.68 3.88
C ASN A 115 3.49 7.43 2.85
N CYS A 116 4.75 7.70 3.15
CA CYS A 116 5.67 8.33 2.22
C CYS A 116 6.93 7.50 2.07
N ARG A 117 7.32 7.25 0.81
CA ARG A 117 8.43 6.35 0.51
C ARG A 117 9.34 6.91 -0.55
N GLN A 118 10.61 6.60 -0.36
CA GLN A 118 11.65 6.87 -1.33
C GLN A 118 12.12 5.54 -1.91
N LYS A 119 11.34 4.98 -2.83
CA LYS A 119 11.73 3.78 -3.57
C LYS A 119 12.89 4.11 -4.52
N GLY A 120 13.91 3.25 -4.55
CA GLY A 120 14.81 3.24 -5.70
C GLY A 120 14.05 2.69 -6.89
N ASN A 121 13.59 3.55 -7.80
CA ASN A 121 12.90 3.10 -9.00
C ASN A 121 13.78 2.12 -9.79
N THR A 122 13.25 0.93 -10.11
CA THR A 122 13.88 -0.07 -10.99
C THR A 122 14.05 0.43 -12.43
N TYR A 123 13.20 1.35 -12.86
CA TYR A 123 13.16 1.96 -14.19
C TYR A 123 13.87 3.32 -14.22
N ASN A 124 15.20 3.29 -14.19
CA ASN A 124 16.03 4.35 -14.77
C ASN A 124 15.78 5.78 -14.22
N LYS A 125 15.77 5.94 -12.89
CA LYS A 125 15.87 7.27 -12.26
C LYS A 125 17.16 7.39 -11.47
N ASP A 126 18.19 7.78 -12.19
CA ASP A 126 19.55 8.01 -11.72
C ASP A 126 19.66 8.85 -10.43
N TRP A 127 18.72 9.76 -10.16
CA TRP A 127 18.82 10.68 -9.02
C TRP A 127 18.83 9.97 -7.66
N PHE A 128 18.16 8.82 -7.50
CA PHE A 128 18.21 8.04 -6.27
C PHE A 128 19.44 7.12 -6.23
N ARG A 129 19.81 6.53 -7.37
CA ARG A 129 20.91 5.54 -7.47
C ARG A 129 22.30 6.18 -7.45
N LYS A 130 22.43 7.46 -7.83
CA LYS A 130 23.74 8.13 -7.95
C LYS A 130 24.33 8.61 -6.63
N THR A 131 23.66 8.41 -5.50
CA THR A 131 24.24 8.69 -4.18
C THR A 131 23.95 7.56 -3.23
N THR A 132 24.79 6.53 -3.22
CA THR A 132 24.90 5.61 -2.05
C THR A 132 25.09 6.37 -0.74
N ALA A 133 25.58 7.62 -0.82
CA ALA A 133 25.83 8.54 0.28
C ALA A 133 24.63 8.93 1.16
N ASN A 134 23.40 8.50 0.89
CA ASN A 134 22.24 8.71 1.79
C ASN A 134 21.52 7.42 2.19
N LEU A 135 21.97 6.27 1.70
CA LEU A 135 21.38 4.99 2.05
C LEU A 135 21.65 4.70 3.54
N GLY A 136 20.63 4.22 4.25
CA GLY A 136 20.71 4.02 5.71
C GLY A 136 20.77 5.30 6.56
N MET A 137 20.70 6.51 5.96
CA MET A 137 20.65 7.75 6.73
C MET A 137 19.23 8.11 7.16
N ASN A 138 19.09 8.48 8.43
CA ASN A 138 17.85 8.98 9.01
C ASN A 138 17.57 10.45 8.64
N GLN A 139 16.39 10.93 9.03
CA GLN A 139 15.92 12.30 8.76
C GLN A 139 16.84 13.40 9.28
N GLN A 140 17.41 13.24 10.48
CA GLN A 140 18.27 14.25 11.07
C GLN A 140 19.61 14.34 10.31
N GLN A 141 20.23 13.20 10.00
CA GLN A 141 21.47 13.15 9.22
C GLN A 141 21.30 13.77 7.83
N ARG A 142 20.18 13.47 7.14
CA ARG A 142 19.89 14.05 5.82
C ARG A 142 19.62 15.54 5.89
N LYS A 143 18.96 16.00 6.96
CA LYS A 143 18.76 17.43 7.23
C LYS A 143 20.09 18.15 7.41
N GLU A 144 20.99 17.62 8.22
CA GLU A 144 22.32 18.20 8.46
C GLU A 144 23.16 18.29 7.18
N GLN A 145 23.14 17.25 6.35
CA GLN A 145 23.79 17.29 5.04
C GLN A 145 23.21 18.36 4.11
N TYR A 146 21.89 18.54 4.13
CA TYR A 146 21.24 19.60 3.36
C TYR A 146 21.62 21.00 3.87
N GLU A 147 21.59 21.21 5.18
CA GLU A 147 21.79 22.53 5.78
C GLU A 147 23.26 22.99 5.67
N SER A 148 24.20 22.05 5.72
CA SER A 148 25.64 22.30 5.51
C SER A 148 26.05 22.45 4.04
N ALA A 149 25.23 21.98 3.09
CA ALA A 149 25.55 22.06 1.67
C ALA A 149 25.37 23.48 1.10
N VAL A 150 26.18 23.79 0.08
CA VAL A 150 26.21 25.09 -0.61
C VAL A 150 26.10 24.92 -2.12
N GLY A 151 25.67 25.98 -2.81
CA GLY A 151 25.54 26.01 -4.26
C GLY A 151 24.69 24.85 -4.79
N LYS A 152 25.15 24.23 -5.89
CA LYS A 152 24.45 23.11 -6.54
C LYS A 152 24.24 21.90 -5.62
N GLN A 153 25.18 21.63 -4.72
CA GLN A 153 25.07 20.50 -3.78
C GLN A 153 23.87 20.67 -2.85
N LYS A 154 23.49 21.90 -2.51
CA LYS A 154 22.34 22.16 -1.63
C LYS A 154 21.04 21.66 -2.24
N THR A 155 20.84 21.89 -3.53
CA THR A 155 19.67 21.40 -4.28
C THR A 155 19.67 19.88 -4.35
N ASP A 156 20.81 19.25 -4.64
CA ASP A 156 20.94 17.79 -4.67
C ASP A 156 20.64 17.16 -3.30
N ARG A 157 21.18 17.71 -2.21
CA ARG A 157 20.88 17.24 -0.84
C ARG A 157 19.42 17.46 -0.46
N TYR A 158 18.79 18.52 -0.96
CA TYR A 158 17.35 18.74 -0.73
C TYR A 158 16.48 17.67 -1.40
N TYR A 159 16.85 17.21 -2.59
CA TYR A 159 16.18 16.07 -3.23
C TYR A 159 16.23 14.82 -2.33
N LEU A 160 17.40 14.52 -1.77
CA LEU A 160 17.58 13.35 -0.89
C LEU A 160 16.88 13.52 0.47
N TYR A 161 16.78 14.74 0.97
CA TYR A 161 16.13 15.05 2.25
C TYR A 161 14.61 15.00 2.17
N ASN A 162 14.00 15.60 1.14
CA ASN A 162 12.57 15.89 1.13
C ASN A 162 11.82 15.36 -0.11
N THR A 163 12.38 14.43 -0.89
CA THR A 163 11.67 13.88 -2.05
C THR A 163 11.31 12.42 -1.86
N PHE A 164 10.03 12.13 -2.09
CA PHE A 164 9.41 10.81 -2.07
C PHE A 164 8.90 10.52 -3.49
N ASN A 165 8.75 9.27 -3.88
CA ASN A 165 8.25 8.89 -5.21
C ASN A 165 7.10 7.91 -5.17
N ASP A 166 6.65 7.61 -3.95
CA ASP A 166 5.55 6.73 -3.69
C ASP A 166 4.87 7.19 -2.40
N ILE A 167 3.71 7.82 -2.57
CA ILE A 167 2.91 8.38 -1.48
C ILE A 167 1.54 7.71 -1.49
N GLY A 168 1.09 7.25 -0.33
CA GLY A 168 -0.23 6.70 -0.12
C GLY A 168 -0.93 7.43 1.02
N LEU A 169 -2.15 7.88 0.80
CA LEU A 169 -2.97 8.50 1.83
C LEU A 169 -4.29 7.75 1.97
N ILE A 170 -4.65 7.44 3.21
CA ILE A 170 -5.84 6.66 3.54
C ILE A 170 -6.65 7.45 4.55
N LEU A 171 -7.91 7.71 4.23
CA LEU A 171 -8.90 8.20 5.20
C LEU A 171 -9.81 7.03 5.54
N ARG A 172 -10.01 6.76 6.84
CA ARG A 172 -10.87 5.65 7.26
C ARG A 172 -11.69 5.99 8.48
N ASN A 173 -12.95 5.61 8.42
CA ASN A 173 -13.83 5.56 9.58
C ASN A 173 -13.67 4.19 10.26
N ILE A 174 -13.09 4.19 11.46
CA ILE A 174 -12.74 2.98 12.22
C ILE A 174 -13.94 2.30 12.89
N ARG A 175 -15.14 2.88 12.78
CA ARG A 175 -16.39 2.29 13.27
C ARG A 175 -17.19 1.61 12.15
N THR A 176 -17.23 2.22 10.97
CA THR A 176 -18.04 1.76 9.83
C THR A 176 -17.22 0.95 8.82
N GLY A 177 -15.90 1.11 8.79
CA GLY A 177 -15.03 0.50 7.78
C GLY A 177 -15.00 1.24 6.44
N LYS A 178 -15.70 2.38 6.32
CA LYS A 178 -15.61 3.25 5.15
C LYS A 178 -14.19 3.76 4.95
N SER A 179 -13.69 3.70 3.71
CA SER A 179 -12.30 4.04 3.39
C SER A 179 -12.16 4.79 2.07
N CYS A 180 -11.18 5.69 2.02
CA CYS A 180 -10.73 6.40 0.83
C CYS A 180 -9.24 6.26 0.62
N TYR A 181 -8.81 6.30 -0.64
CA TYR A 181 -7.41 6.09 -1.02
C TYR A 181 -6.96 7.14 -2.02
N LEU A 182 -5.88 7.84 -1.70
CA LEU A 182 -5.17 8.71 -2.65
C LEU A 182 -3.74 8.21 -2.79
N THR A 183 -3.17 8.34 -3.99
CA THR A 183 -1.80 7.91 -4.21
C THR A 183 -1.05 8.76 -5.22
N GLN A 184 0.27 8.68 -5.15
CA GLN A 184 1.19 9.19 -6.13
C GLN A 184 2.32 8.16 -6.33
N TYR A 185 2.48 7.66 -7.56
CA TYR A 185 3.53 6.69 -7.92
C TYR A 185 4.45 7.22 -9.02
N GLY A 186 5.73 6.84 -8.91
CA GLY A 186 6.71 6.86 -9.99
C GLY A 186 7.33 8.23 -10.27
N THR A 187 6.65 9.33 -9.96
CA THR A 187 7.21 10.68 -10.09
C THR A 187 7.65 11.19 -8.73
N ALA A 188 8.88 11.71 -8.68
CA ALA A 188 9.43 12.33 -7.49
C ALA A 188 8.60 13.56 -7.12
N VAL A 189 8.21 13.66 -5.86
CA VAL A 189 7.38 14.71 -5.29
C VAL A 189 7.94 15.06 -3.93
N THR A 190 7.92 16.33 -3.53
CA THR A 190 8.37 16.64 -2.18
C THR A 190 7.42 16.11 -1.12
N GLY A 191 7.95 15.97 0.10
CA GLY A 191 7.19 15.59 1.26
C GLY A 191 6.08 16.57 1.64
N PHE A 192 6.16 17.83 1.18
CA PHE A 192 5.09 18.80 1.37
C PHE A 192 3.91 18.49 0.46
N LEU A 193 2.76 18.19 1.05
CA LEU A 193 1.54 17.88 0.32
C LEU A 193 0.65 19.11 0.24
N PRO A 194 -0.18 19.31 -0.79
CA PRO A 194 -1.16 20.38 -0.78
C PRO A 194 -2.31 20.09 0.18
N PRO A 195 -3.10 21.11 0.55
CA PRO A 195 -4.43 20.89 1.10
C PRO A 195 -5.26 20.03 0.15
N LEU A 196 -5.93 19.01 0.69
CA LEU A 196 -6.70 18.05 -0.09
C LEU A 196 -8.16 18.46 -0.31
N ASP A 197 -8.68 19.34 0.56
CA ASP A 197 -10.10 19.69 0.63
C ASP A 197 -10.37 21.18 0.36
N ARG A 198 -9.37 21.89 -0.15
CA ARG A 198 -9.44 23.33 -0.47
C ARG A 198 -8.39 23.70 -1.51
N ALA A 199 -8.59 24.84 -2.17
CA ALA A 199 -7.62 25.38 -3.11
C ALA A 199 -6.24 25.59 -2.47
N LEU A 200 -5.20 25.48 -3.31
CA LEU A 200 -3.82 25.79 -2.92
C LEU A 200 -3.75 27.27 -2.48
N PRO A 201 -3.35 27.56 -1.22
CA PRO A 201 -3.24 28.93 -0.75
C PRO A 201 -2.06 29.63 -1.43
N ARG A 202 -1.92 30.96 -1.24
CA ARG A 202 -0.77 31.71 -1.75
C ARG A 202 0.54 31.08 -1.24
N LYS A 203 1.59 31.20 -2.03
CA LYS A 203 2.90 30.57 -1.77
C LYS A 203 3.44 30.85 -0.37
N ASP A 204 3.37 32.10 0.09
CA ASP A 204 3.86 32.49 1.41
C ASP A 204 3.00 31.89 2.53
N ASP A 205 1.68 31.88 2.35
CA ASP A 205 0.74 31.26 3.28
C ASP A 205 0.96 29.73 3.34
N PHE A 206 1.26 29.09 2.20
CA PHE A 206 1.60 27.67 2.14
C PHE A 206 2.90 27.37 2.89
N LEU A 207 3.96 28.14 2.63
CA LEU A 207 5.25 28.01 3.33
C LEU A 207 5.14 28.28 4.83
N ALA A 208 4.27 29.20 5.24
CA ALA A 208 4.00 29.48 6.64
C ALA A 208 3.22 28.35 7.35
N SER A 209 2.50 27.52 6.59
CA SER A 209 1.75 26.38 7.13
C SER A 209 2.58 25.10 7.31
N ILE A 210 3.79 25.06 6.74
CA ILE A 210 4.74 23.95 6.89
C ILE A 210 5.40 24.03 8.27
N ASN A 211 5.66 22.86 8.88
CA ASN A 211 6.35 22.77 10.15
C ASN A 211 7.70 23.54 10.11
N PRO A 212 7.93 24.52 11.01
CA PRO A 212 9.14 25.34 11.00
C PRO A 212 10.43 24.55 11.26
N ASN A 213 10.33 23.35 11.84
CA ASN A 213 11.48 22.47 12.06
C ASN A 213 11.93 21.76 10.78
N GLN A 214 11.11 21.74 9.74
CA GLN A 214 11.46 21.17 8.44
C GLN A 214 12.17 22.21 7.58
N SER A 215 13.20 21.77 6.87
CA SER A 215 13.96 22.72 6.06
C SER A 215 13.20 23.09 4.77
N ARG A 216 13.18 24.39 4.47
CA ARG A 216 12.48 24.94 3.30
C ARG A 216 13.23 24.61 2.00
N PRO A 217 12.53 24.59 0.85
CA PRO A 217 13.17 24.39 -0.44
C PRO A 217 14.16 25.52 -0.74
N PRO A 218 15.34 25.21 -1.31
CA PRO A 218 16.22 26.22 -1.91
C PRO A 218 15.49 27.09 -2.92
N LYS A 219 15.98 28.31 -3.14
CA LYS A 219 15.36 29.30 -4.04
C LYS A 219 15.22 28.77 -5.48
N ASP A 220 16.18 27.96 -5.92
CA ASP A 220 16.28 27.34 -7.24
C ASP A 220 15.61 25.96 -7.33
N PHE A 221 15.05 25.44 -6.23
CA PHE A 221 14.41 24.13 -6.24
C PHE A 221 13.08 24.17 -7.02
N PRO A 222 12.81 23.21 -7.94
CA PRO A 222 11.68 23.30 -8.86
C PRO A 222 10.34 23.45 -8.14
N GLN A 223 9.66 24.57 -8.40
CA GLN A 223 8.43 24.94 -7.70
C GLN A 223 7.32 23.90 -7.86
N ASN A 224 7.16 23.32 -9.04
CA ASN A 224 6.16 22.28 -9.32
C ASN A 224 6.34 21.02 -8.46
N LEU A 225 7.54 20.77 -7.90
CA LEU A 225 7.79 19.64 -7.01
C LEU A 225 7.34 19.86 -5.57
N TRP A 226 6.97 21.08 -5.16
CA TRP A 226 6.54 21.34 -3.77
C TRP A 226 5.35 22.28 -3.61
N TYR A 227 5.04 23.09 -4.62
CA TYR A 227 3.91 24.01 -4.62
C TYR A 227 3.04 23.69 -5.84
N ARG A 228 2.10 22.78 -5.63
CA ARG A 228 1.18 22.24 -6.63
C ARG A 228 -0.13 21.90 -5.95
N ASP A 229 -1.24 21.91 -6.66
CA ASP A 229 -2.55 21.58 -6.09
C ASP A 229 -2.75 20.05 -5.92
N ALA A 230 -3.86 19.63 -5.32
CA ALA A 230 -4.12 18.21 -5.06
C ALA A 230 -4.24 17.37 -6.35
N ASN A 231 -4.81 17.92 -7.42
CA ASN A 231 -4.91 17.25 -8.73
C ASN A 231 -3.56 17.08 -9.42
N GLN A 232 -2.61 17.96 -9.12
CA GLN A 232 -1.22 17.85 -9.59
C GLN A 232 -0.38 16.94 -8.70
N ALA A 233 -0.69 16.86 -7.40
CA ALA A 233 0.08 16.08 -6.44
C ALA A 233 -0.26 14.59 -6.42
N PHE A 234 -1.52 14.25 -6.69
CA PHE A 234 -2.01 12.88 -6.63
C PHE A 234 -2.52 12.44 -7.99
N ARG A 235 -2.51 11.13 -8.21
CA ARG A 235 -3.18 10.52 -9.36
C ARG A 235 -4.68 10.64 -9.20
N ALA A 236 -5.38 10.71 -10.33
CA ALA A 236 -6.84 10.71 -10.34
C ALA A 236 -7.40 9.46 -9.63
N PRO A 237 -8.60 9.53 -9.02
CA PRO A 237 -9.21 8.39 -8.34
C PRO A 237 -9.39 7.16 -9.24
N ALA A 238 -9.73 7.36 -10.52
CA ALA A 238 -9.86 6.27 -11.48
C ALA A 238 -8.54 5.52 -11.70
N PHE A 239 -7.47 6.26 -11.98
CA PHE A 239 -6.12 5.68 -12.09
C PHE A 239 -5.71 4.96 -10.80
N THR A 240 -5.98 5.57 -9.64
CA THR A 240 -5.65 4.98 -8.33
C THR A 240 -6.36 3.64 -8.10
N ALA A 241 -7.64 3.55 -8.47
CA ALA A 241 -8.42 2.33 -8.39
C ALA A 241 -7.88 1.26 -9.37
N GLU A 242 -7.68 1.63 -10.64
CA GLU A 242 -7.19 0.72 -11.70
C GLU A 242 -5.77 0.21 -11.45
N ALA A 243 -4.92 1.01 -10.79
CA ALA A 243 -3.60 0.59 -10.33
C ALA A 243 -3.65 -0.47 -9.21
N GLY A 244 -4.83 -0.96 -8.84
CA GLY A 244 -5.00 -2.05 -7.89
C GLY A 244 -4.70 -1.65 -6.45
N CYS A 245 -4.83 -0.36 -6.10
CA CYS A 245 -4.58 0.07 -4.73
C CYS A 245 -5.42 -0.74 -3.73
N ILE A 246 -6.71 -0.91 -4.02
CA ILE A 246 -7.62 -1.66 -3.17
C ILE A 246 -7.44 -3.18 -3.24
N ASP A 247 -6.68 -3.70 -4.22
CA ASP A 247 -6.29 -5.11 -4.25
C ASP A 247 -5.39 -5.39 -3.07
N CYS A 248 -4.34 -4.59 -2.91
CA CYS A 248 -3.38 -4.83 -1.84
C CYS A 248 -3.87 -4.29 -0.47
N HIS A 249 -4.79 -3.33 -0.44
CA HIS A 249 -5.37 -2.84 0.82
C HIS A 249 -6.42 -3.85 1.29
N ASN A 250 -6.03 -4.71 2.24
CA ASN A 250 -6.90 -5.69 2.89
C ASN A 250 -8.22 -5.00 3.32
N ALA A 251 -9.30 -5.78 3.45
CA ALA A 251 -10.62 -5.35 3.91
C ALA A 251 -10.64 -4.55 5.23
N HIS A 252 -9.54 -4.55 5.97
CA HIS A 252 -9.31 -3.66 7.12
C HIS A 252 -8.98 -2.20 6.74
N GLY A 253 -8.90 -1.87 5.46
CA GLY A 253 -8.63 -0.53 4.90
C GLY A 253 -7.19 -0.04 5.01
N PHE A 254 -6.42 -0.61 5.92
CA PHE A 254 -4.98 -0.44 5.98
C PHE A 254 -4.29 -1.72 5.54
N LYS A 255 -3.05 -1.56 5.10
CA LYS A 255 -2.12 -2.67 5.04
C LYS A 255 -1.50 -2.79 6.42
N TYR A 256 -1.28 -4.01 6.89
CA TYR A 256 -0.72 -4.21 8.21
C TYR A 256 0.62 -4.93 8.09
N SER A 257 1.60 -4.43 8.83
CA SER A 257 2.72 -5.21 9.33
C SER A 257 2.67 -5.14 10.86
N PRO A 258 3.19 -6.10 11.62
CA PRO A 258 3.29 -6.04 13.08
C PRO A 258 4.04 -4.84 13.57
N TYR A 259 5.11 -4.44 12.87
CA TYR A 259 5.82 -3.21 13.22
C TYR A 259 4.85 -2.01 13.20
N LEU A 260 4.04 -1.87 12.15
CA LEU A 260 3.03 -0.82 12.04
C LEU A 260 1.83 -1.01 12.98
N ASN A 261 1.48 -2.25 13.31
CA ASN A 261 0.42 -2.61 14.27
C ASN A 261 0.83 -2.35 15.72
N ALA A 262 2.11 -2.53 16.06
CA ALA A 262 2.62 -2.47 17.42
C ALA A 262 2.98 -1.04 17.84
N ASN A 263 3.55 -0.23 16.93
CA ASN A 263 4.32 0.95 17.35
C ASN A 263 3.92 2.30 16.72
N HIS A 264 2.95 2.36 15.80
CA HIS A 264 2.69 3.60 15.03
C HIS A 264 1.26 4.13 15.06
N GLY A 265 0.47 3.74 16.06
CA GLY A 265 -0.85 4.35 16.31
C GLY A 265 -1.95 3.98 15.31
N LEU A 266 -1.71 3.01 14.42
CA LEU A 266 -2.78 2.40 13.63
C LEU A 266 -3.77 1.66 14.56
N PRO A 267 -5.06 1.58 14.19
CA PRO A 267 -6.00 0.75 14.92
C PRO A 267 -5.55 -0.71 14.90
N ASN A 268 -5.72 -1.41 16.02
CA ASN A 268 -5.38 -2.81 16.12
C ASN A 268 -6.12 -3.64 15.06
N ILE A 269 -5.39 -4.44 14.27
CA ILE A 269 -5.97 -5.31 13.24
C ILE A 269 -7.13 -6.19 13.75
N ILE A 270 -7.04 -6.68 14.99
CA ILE A 270 -8.06 -7.52 15.63
C ILE A 270 -9.36 -6.75 15.84
N SER A 271 -9.30 -5.47 16.26
CA SER A 271 -10.53 -4.67 16.41
C SER A 271 -11.16 -4.34 15.06
N MET A 272 -10.33 -4.30 14.00
CA MET A 272 -10.76 -3.97 12.64
C MET A 272 -11.27 -5.18 11.86
N LYS A 273 -11.03 -6.42 12.33
CA LYS A 273 -11.35 -7.67 11.61
C LYS A 273 -12.83 -7.90 11.36
N HIS A 274 -13.71 -7.21 12.07
CA HIS A 274 -15.16 -7.34 11.88
C HIS A 274 -15.71 -6.30 10.89
N LEU A 275 -14.97 -5.22 10.62
CA LEU A 275 -15.45 -4.10 9.83
C LEU A 275 -15.49 -4.41 8.33
N PRO A 276 -16.57 -4.10 7.61
CA PRO A 276 -16.61 -4.28 6.16
C PRO A 276 -15.58 -3.40 5.43
N MET A 277 -15.39 -3.68 4.13
CA MET A 277 -14.61 -2.81 3.25
C MET A 277 -15.58 -1.96 2.45
N LEU A 278 -15.99 -0.84 3.04
CA LEU A 278 -16.90 0.09 2.37
C LEU A 278 -16.08 1.13 1.62
N LEU A 279 -16.13 1.10 0.30
CA LEU A 279 -15.32 1.97 -0.53
C LEU A 279 -16.10 3.24 -0.86
N VAL A 280 -15.46 4.38 -0.67
CA VAL A 280 -15.98 5.66 -1.15
C VAL A 280 -15.48 5.90 -2.57
N GLY A 281 -16.32 6.54 -3.39
CA GLY A 281 -16.03 6.87 -4.76
C GLY A 281 -16.39 5.79 -5.76
N LYS A 282 -17.04 6.21 -6.85
CA LYS A 282 -17.49 5.33 -7.94
C LYS A 282 -16.35 4.50 -8.56
N PRO A 283 -15.15 5.05 -8.83
CA PRO A 283 -14.08 4.25 -9.43
C PRO A 283 -13.64 3.06 -8.57
N PHE A 284 -13.50 3.25 -7.26
CA PHE A 284 -13.13 2.18 -6.33
C PHE A 284 -14.23 1.13 -6.19
N LYS A 285 -15.50 1.56 -6.09
CA LYS A 285 -16.66 0.64 -6.08
C LYS A 285 -16.71 -0.20 -7.36
N ASN A 286 -16.44 0.41 -8.51
CA ASN A 286 -16.42 -0.27 -9.80
C ASN A 286 -15.25 -1.26 -9.90
N HIS A 287 -14.04 -0.86 -9.50
CA HIS A 287 -12.88 -1.77 -9.48
C HIS A 287 -13.15 -2.98 -8.59
N PHE A 288 -13.69 -2.77 -7.38
CA PHE A 288 -14.02 -3.87 -6.47
C PHE A 288 -15.00 -4.87 -7.09
N ARG A 289 -16.04 -4.37 -7.77
CA ARG A 289 -17.02 -5.24 -8.45
C ARG A 289 -16.38 -5.98 -9.64
N LYS A 290 -15.58 -5.28 -10.43
CA LYS A 290 -14.86 -5.85 -11.59
C LYS A 290 -13.90 -6.96 -11.16
N ALA A 291 -13.17 -6.75 -10.07
CA ALA A 291 -12.22 -7.72 -9.51
C ALA A 291 -12.91 -8.87 -8.73
N ASN A 292 -14.25 -8.83 -8.58
CA ASN A 292 -15.03 -9.85 -7.91
C ASN A 292 -14.45 -10.26 -6.54
N PHE A 293 -14.16 -9.26 -5.69
CA PHE A 293 -13.64 -9.50 -4.36
C PHE A 293 -14.63 -10.32 -3.52
N LEU A 294 -14.18 -11.48 -3.07
CA LEU A 294 -14.87 -12.30 -2.08
C LEU A 294 -13.96 -12.46 -0.87
N GLN A 295 -14.53 -12.44 0.32
CA GLN A 295 -13.81 -12.88 1.51
C GLN A 295 -13.84 -14.42 1.53
N ILE A 296 -12.70 -15.05 1.80
CA ILE A 296 -12.51 -16.50 1.84
C ILE A 296 -12.09 -16.94 3.24
N THR A 297 -12.55 -18.11 3.65
CA THR A 297 -11.97 -18.94 4.71
C THR A 297 -12.17 -20.42 4.36
N THR A 298 -11.75 -21.32 5.24
CA THR A 298 -11.98 -22.76 5.10
C THR A 298 -13.06 -23.23 6.09
N ALA A 299 -13.59 -24.43 5.88
CA ALA A 299 -14.22 -25.18 6.95
C ALA A 299 -13.17 -25.49 8.05
N PRO A 300 -13.61 -25.83 9.28
CA PRO A 300 -12.70 -26.24 10.33
C PRO A 300 -11.79 -27.40 9.88
N ILE A 301 -10.51 -27.32 10.23
CA ILE A 301 -9.48 -28.31 9.94
C ILE A 301 -9.17 -29.02 11.26
N ASP A 302 -9.40 -30.33 11.32
CA ASP A 302 -9.20 -31.12 12.55
C ASP A 302 -9.91 -30.52 13.78
N GLY A 303 -11.11 -29.95 13.56
CA GLY A 303 -11.91 -29.28 14.59
C GLY A 303 -11.49 -27.85 14.94
N LYS A 304 -10.46 -27.29 14.28
CA LYS A 304 -9.96 -25.93 14.51
C LYS A 304 -10.37 -24.97 13.39
N GLU A 305 -10.74 -23.75 13.76
CA GLU A 305 -10.98 -22.67 12.79
C GLU A 305 -9.69 -22.28 12.05
N GLN A 306 -9.82 -21.78 10.83
CA GLN A 306 -8.68 -21.43 9.99
C GLN A 306 -7.78 -20.35 10.62
N LEU A 307 -6.59 -20.75 11.07
CA LEU A 307 -5.53 -19.95 11.70
C LEU A 307 -5.32 -18.57 11.03
N CYS A 308 -5.14 -18.53 9.71
CA CYS A 308 -4.86 -17.26 9.00
C CYS A 308 -6.04 -16.27 9.11
N THR A 309 -7.28 -16.79 9.08
CA THR A 309 -8.48 -15.95 9.06
C THR A 309 -8.96 -15.48 10.43
N GLN A 310 -8.30 -15.93 11.50
CA GLN A 310 -8.58 -15.45 12.86
C GLN A 310 -8.17 -13.98 13.05
N CYS A 311 -7.13 -13.56 12.32
CA CYS A 311 -6.60 -12.20 12.32
C CYS A 311 -6.76 -11.49 10.97
N HIS A 312 -6.70 -12.21 9.85
CA HIS A 312 -6.72 -11.60 8.51
C HIS A 312 -8.04 -11.87 7.78
N LYS A 313 -8.52 -10.87 7.04
CA LYS A 313 -9.51 -11.13 5.99
C LYS A 313 -8.78 -11.58 4.74
N MET A 314 -8.88 -12.87 4.43
CA MET A 314 -8.40 -13.41 3.16
C MET A 314 -9.43 -13.12 2.08
N THR A 315 -8.95 -12.73 0.90
CA THR A 315 -9.75 -12.21 -0.21
C THR A 315 -9.21 -12.73 -1.54
N THR A 316 -10.10 -13.06 -2.47
CA THR A 316 -9.78 -13.56 -3.83
C THR A 316 -8.80 -12.67 -4.58
N SER A 317 -8.83 -11.36 -4.33
CA SER A 317 -7.86 -10.39 -4.85
C SER A 317 -6.98 -9.87 -3.72
N GLY A 318 -5.68 -9.73 -3.99
CA GLY A 318 -4.72 -9.10 -3.09
C GLY A 318 -4.09 -10.02 -2.07
N THR A 319 -4.86 -10.50 -1.09
CA THR A 319 -4.31 -11.32 0.00
C THR A 319 -4.12 -12.77 -0.41
N CYS A 320 -5.00 -13.32 -1.23
CA CYS A 320 -4.73 -14.54 -1.98
C CYS A 320 -3.64 -14.28 -3.04
N GLY A 321 -2.60 -15.13 -3.05
CA GLY A 321 -1.46 -15.02 -3.96
C GLY A 321 -0.18 -14.57 -3.25
N MET A 322 0.59 -13.69 -3.91
CA MET A 322 1.95 -13.31 -3.50
C MET A 322 2.04 -12.82 -2.05
N ASN A 323 1.02 -12.11 -1.53
CA ASN A 323 1.05 -11.60 -0.16
C ASN A 323 0.99 -12.71 0.89
N LEU A 324 0.23 -13.78 0.63
CA LEU A 324 0.19 -14.95 1.52
C LEU A 324 1.54 -15.67 1.53
N GLU A 325 2.15 -15.84 0.36
CA GLU A 325 3.46 -16.50 0.21
C GLU A 325 4.58 -15.65 0.80
N PHE A 326 4.52 -14.34 0.65
CA PHE A 326 5.44 -13.43 1.30
C PHE A 326 5.34 -13.55 2.83
N ALA A 327 4.12 -13.70 3.36
CA ALA A 327 3.84 -13.79 4.79
C ALA A 327 4.31 -15.09 5.42
N THR A 328 4.17 -16.19 4.69
CA THR A 328 4.30 -17.52 5.25
C THR A 328 5.51 -18.29 4.72
N GLY A 329 6.12 -17.82 3.63
CA GLY A 329 7.01 -18.62 2.81
C GLY A 329 6.19 -19.45 1.82
N HIS A 330 6.82 -20.43 1.18
CA HIS A 330 6.09 -21.35 0.32
C HIS A 330 5.76 -22.64 1.09
N PRO A 331 4.54 -23.17 1.02
CA PRO A 331 4.14 -24.36 1.79
C PRO A 331 4.87 -25.65 1.40
N ASP A 332 5.35 -25.75 0.15
CA ASP A 332 6.23 -26.84 -0.33
C ASP A 332 7.72 -26.61 0.00
N ALA A 333 8.04 -25.45 0.60
CA ALA A 333 9.38 -25.04 0.99
C ALA A 333 9.44 -24.79 2.51
N ASP A 334 10.55 -24.21 2.96
CA ASP A 334 10.68 -23.79 4.34
C ASP A 334 9.74 -22.61 4.62
N LEU A 335 8.75 -22.86 5.48
CA LEU A 335 7.96 -21.80 6.08
C LEU A 335 8.88 -20.83 6.82
N HIS A 336 8.48 -19.56 6.85
CA HIS A 336 9.24 -18.57 7.58
C HIS A 336 9.26 -18.85 9.08
N LYS A 337 10.46 -18.86 9.68
CA LYS A 337 10.68 -19.15 11.11
C LYS A 337 9.91 -18.22 12.06
N TRP A 338 9.58 -17.01 11.62
CA TRP A 338 8.78 -16.07 12.43
C TRP A 338 7.32 -16.51 12.65
N LEU A 339 6.82 -17.49 11.88
CA LEU A 339 5.48 -18.04 12.10
C LEU A 339 5.36 -18.75 13.45
N THR A 340 6.45 -19.32 13.97
CA THR A 340 6.44 -20.07 15.24
C THR A 340 7.31 -19.42 16.32
N VAL A 341 8.16 -18.45 15.97
CA VAL A 341 9.06 -17.78 16.92
C VAL A 341 8.71 -16.31 17.06
N GLY A 342 8.31 -15.94 18.28
CA GLY A 342 8.10 -14.55 18.66
C GLY A 342 9.41 -13.76 18.73
N SER A 343 9.41 -12.57 18.16
CA SER A 343 10.43 -11.55 18.40
C SER A 343 9.82 -10.17 18.24
N ASP A 344 10.41 -9.15 18.86
CA ASP A 344 9.98 -7.75 18.73
C ASP A 344 10.02 -7.25 17.26
N PHE A 345 10.65 -8.02 16.38
CA PHE A 345 10.87 -7.71 14.96
C PHE A 345 10.13 -8.67 14.01
N SER A 346 9.36 -9.63 14.51
CA SER A 346 8.66 -10.61 13.65
C SER A 346 7.56 -9.93 12.81
N TRP A 347 7.50 -10.25 11.50
CA TRP A 347 6.50 -9.70 10.59
C TRP A 347 5.09 -10.29 10.73
N MET A 348 4.86 -11.28 11.60
CA MET A 348 3.52 -11.56 12.17
C MET A 348 3.70 -11.92 13.65
N PRO A 349 2.67 -11.73 14.51
CA PRO A 349 2.70 -12.41 15.80
C PRO A 349 2.85 -13.93 15.56
N PRO A 350 3.62 -14.64 16.39
CA PRO A 350 3.77 -16.08 16.23
C PRO A 350 2.42 -16.76 16.41
N ILE A 351 2.22 -17.85 15.68
CA ILE A 351 1.09 -18.75 15.83
C ILE A 351 1.54 -19.83 16.81
N ASP A 352 0.83 -19.92 17.94
CA ASP A 352 1.07 -20.93 18.98
C ASP A 352 0.48 -22.29 18.57
N GLU A 353 1.03 -22.88 17.52
CA GLU A 353 0.61 -24.17 16.94
C GLU A 353 1.83 -24.93 16.40
N ASP A 354 1.71 -26.26 16.30
CA ASP A 354 2.73 -27.09 15.66
C ASP A 354 2.90 -26.74 14.17
N LEU A 355 4.14 -26.82 13.67
CA LEU A 355 4.46 -26.46 12.28
C LEU A 355 3.67 -27.28 11.25
N THR A 356 3.37 -28.55 11.55
CA THR A 356 2.55 -29.41 10.67
C THR A 356 1.11 -28.92 10.58
N VAL A 357 0.55 -28.42 11.68
CA VAL A 357 -0.79 -27.82 11.73
C VAL A 357 -0.79 -26.53 10.90
N ILE A 358 0.21 -25.66 11.08
CA ILE A 358 0.35 -24.43 10.29
C ILE A 358 0.42 -24.73 8.79
N LYS A 359 1.23 -25.72 8.39
CA LYS A 359 1.37 -26.16 6.99
C LYS A 359 0.03 -26.63 6.40
N LYS A 360 -0.72 -27.47 7.12
CA LYS A 360 -2.04 -27.95 6.69
C LYS A 360 -3.04 -26.80 6.52
N HIS A 361 -3.08 -25.87 7.48
CA HIS A 361 -3.93 -24.68 7.40
C HIS A 361 -3.56 -23.76 6.23
N LEU A 362 -2.27 -23.56 5.98
CA LEU A 362 -1.79 -22.76 4.85
C LEU A 362 -2.14 -23.40 3.50
N ALA A 363 -1.96 -24.71 3.37
CA ALA A 363 -2.30 -25.44 2.16
C ALA A 363 -3.80 -25.35 1.85
N ALA A 364 -4.64 -25.53 2.88
CA ALA A 364 -6.09 -25.43 2.74
C ALA A 364 -6.55 -24.03 2.30
N ILE A 365 -6.02 -22.96 2.91
CA ILE A 365 -6.39 -21.60 2.50
C ILE A 365 -5.85 -21.25 1.12
N LYS A 366 -4.65 -21.73 0.73
CA LYS A 366 -4.11 -21.57 -0.63
C LYS A 366 -4.98 -22.28 -1.66
N CYS A 367 -5.49 -23.47 -1.33
CA CYS A 367 -6.45 -24.18 -2.18
C CYS A 367 -7.73 -23.35 -2.38
N CYS A 368 -8.32 -22.82 -1.30
CA CYS A 368 -9.51 -21.96 -1.40
C CYS A 368 -9.26 -20.62 -2.07
N CYS A 369 -8.02 -20.11 -2.06
CA CYS A 369 -7.64 -18.94 -2.85
C CYS A 369 -7.68 -19.24 -4.37
N ASN A 370 -7.26 -20.43 -4.78
CA ASN A 370 -7.24 -20.85 -6.18
C ASN A 370 -8.62 -21.28 -6.69
N ASN A 371 -9.37 -22.02 -5.87
CA ASN A 371 -10.76 -22.36 -6.14
C ASN A 371 -11.64 -22.09 -4.91
N PRO A 372 -12.25 -20.89 -4.81
CA PRO A 372 -13.07 -20.54 -3.65
C PRO A 372 -14.41 -21.28 -3.60
N ASN A 373 -14.82 -21.94 -4.69
CA ASN A 373 -16.06 -22.72 -4.77
C ASN A 373 -15.87 -24.21 -4.44
N ALA A 374 -14.63 -24.66 -4.19
CA ALA A 374 -14.33 -26.04 -3.83
C ALA A 374 -14.94 -26.45 -2.48
N LYS A 375 -15.27 -27.73 -2.33
CA LYS A 375 -15.71 -28.30 -1.05
C LYS A 375 -14.66 -28.05 0.03
N GLY A 376 -15.14 -27.64 1.21
CA GLY A 376 -14.27 -27.24 2.31
C GLY A 376 -13.87 -25.75 2.31
N CYS A 377 -14.22 -25.00 1.27
CA CYS A 377 -14.07 -23.54 1.24
C CYS A 377 -15.35 -22.83 1.70
N ARG A 378 -15.20 -21.63 2.26
CA ARG A 378 -16.31 -20.76 2.64
C ARG A 378 -16.05 -19.36 2.08
N MET A 379 -17.06 -18.78 1.45
CA MET A 379 -16.96 -17.44 0.85
C MET A 379 -18.09 -16.52 1.30
N ARG A 380 -17.84 -15.20 1.31
CA ARG A 380 -18.90 -14.19 1.49
C ARG A 380 -18.57 -12.85 0.84
N LYS A 381 -19.62 -12.09 0.52
CA LYS A 381 -19.51 -10.67 0.16
C LYS A 381 -19.22 -9.82 1.41
N PHE A 382 -18.45 -8.74 1.24
CA PHE A 382 -18.03 -7.87 2.35
C PHE A 382 -17.90 -6.38 1.97
N GLY A 383 -18.36 -5.99 0.78
CA GLY A 383 -18.28 -4.65 0.21
C GLY A 383 -18.81 -4.64 -1.24
N PRO A 384 -18.70 -3.51 -1.96
CA PRO A 384 -18.10 -2.25 -1.54
C PRO A 384 -19.09 -1.27 -0.88
N THR A 385 -20.39 -1.59 -0.83
CA THR A 385 -21.41 -0.77 -0.17
C THR A 385 -22.17 -1.54 0.89
N GLN A 386 -22.92 -0.84 1.75
CA GLN A 386 -23.74 -1.46 2.79
C GLN A 386 -24.78 -2.43 2.20
N ALA A 387 -25.33 -2.11 1.02
CA ALA A 387 -26.31 -2.94 0.33
C ALA A 387 -25.71 -4.25 -0.22
N ASP A 388 -24.39 -4.30 -0.39
CA ASP A 388 -23.69 -5.50 -0.86
C ASP A 388 -23.38 -6.47 0.30
N LEU A 389 -23.58 -6.06 1.56
CA LEU A 389 -23.29 -6.89 2.72
C LEU A 389 -24.41 -7.91 2.97
N PRO A 390 -24.08 -9.17 3.30
CA PRO A 390 -25.07 -10.16 3.69
C PRO A 390 -25.74 -9.78 5.03
N ALA A 391 -26.99 -10.23 5.20
CA ALA A 391 -27.71 -10.06 6.47
C ALA A 391 -26.90 -10.64 7.64
N GLY A 392 -26.71 -9.84 8.70
CA GLY A 392 -25.93 -10.23 9.85
C GLY A 392 -24.41 -10.27 9.64
N PHE A 393 -23.87 -9.58 8.61
CA PHE A 393 -22.42 -9.50 8.37
C PHE A 393 -21.61 -9.17 9.64
N ASN A 394 -22.05 -8.18 10.41
CA ASN A 394 -21.41 -7.75 11.66
C ASN A 394 -21.43 -8.84 12.76
N GLN A 395 -22.29 -9.85 12.63
CA GLN A 395 -22.39 -11.01 13.51
C GLN A 395 -21.58 -12.20 12.97
N GLY A 396 -20.75 -12.00 11.95
CA GLY A 396 -19.98 -13.08 11.32
C GLY A 396 -20.76 -13.95 10.34
N LYS A 397 -22.00 -13.58 9.98
CA LYS A 397 -22.86 -14.35 9.07
C LYS A 397 -22.52 -14.09 7.59
N GLY A 398 -23.28 -14.75 6.71
CA GLY A 398 -23.24 -14.57 5.26
C GLY A 398 -22.25 -15.46 4.51
N TRP A 399 -21.65 -16.43 5.19
CA TRP A 399 -20.79 -17.44 4.57
C TRP A 399 -21.61 -18.45 3.76
N VAL A 400 -21.15 -18.73 2.56
CA VAL A 400 -21.66 -19.76 1.66
C VAL A 400 -20.58 -20.82 1.51
N ASN A 401 -20.95 -22.09 1.64
CA ASN A 401 -20.03 -23.21 1.50
C ASN A 401 -19.81 -23.52 0.01
N GLY A 402 -18.55 -23.72 -0.38
CA GLY A 402 -18.21 -24.26 -1.69
C GLY A 402 -18.77 -25.67 -1.88
N GLN A 403 -19.19 -25.99 -3.11
CA GLN A 403 -19.86 -27.24 -3.46
C GLN A 403 -19.15 -28.03 -4.56
N GLN A 404 -18.15 -27.44 -5.23
CA GLN A 404 -17.44 -28.12 -6.31
C GLN A 404 -16.57 -29.24 -5.74
N ASP A 405 -16.62 -30.42 -6.36
CA ASP A 405 -15.94 -31.65 -5.93
C ASP A 405 -14.40 -31.62 -6.10
N GLU A 406 -13.78 -30.44 -6.08
CA GLU A 406 -12.35 -30.24 -6.25
C GLU A 406 -11.54 -30.38 -4.94
N LEU A 407 -10.25 -30.65 -5.12
CA LEU A 407 -9.19 -31.17 -4.23
C LEU A 407 -9.04 -30.58 -2.82
N CYS A 408 -9.67 -29.46 -2.47
CA CYS A 408 -9.42 -28.82 -1.17
C CYS A 408 -9.82 -29.73 -0.01
N GLN A 409 -10.90 -30.50 -0.14
CA GLN A 409 -11.35 -31.45 0.88
C GLN A 409 -10.30 -32.53 1.18
N GLY A 410 -9.59 -33.03 0.17
CA GLY A 410 -8.50 -34.01 0.38
C GLY A 410 -7.34 -33.47 1.23
N ILE A 411 -7.07 -32.17 1.16
CA ILE A 411 -6.09 -31.50 2.03
C ILE A 411 -6.60 -31.43 3.47
N LEU A 412 -7.89 -31.12 3.66
CA LEU A 412 -8.52 -31.01 4.97
C LEU A 412 -8.58 -32.37 5.69
N GLU A 413 -8.83 -33.45 4.95
CA GLU A 413 -9.05 -34.80 5.47
C GLU A 413 -7.77 -35.65 5.58
N SER A 414 -6.66 -35.20 4.99
CA SER A 414 -5.40 -35.94 5.07
C SER A 414 -4.86 -36.01 6.49
N THR A 415 -4.60 -37.23 6.97
CA THR A 415 -3.94 -37.54 8.24
C THR A 415 -2.41 -37.48 8.15
N GLN A 416 -1.86 -37.56 6.93
CA GLN A 416 -0.44 -37.45 6.64
C GLN A 416 -0.25 -36.35 5.59
N TRP A 417 -0.09 -35.11 6.04
CA TRP A 417 0.23 -34.02 5.12
C TRP A 417 1.68 -34.18 4.64
N ASN A 418 1.84 -34.80 3.47
CA ASN A 418 3.13 -34.89 2.80
C ASN A 418 3.25 -33.67 1.87
N ALA A 419 3.99 -32.66 2.31
CA ALA A 419 4.16 -31.38 1.62
C ALA A 419 4.57 -31.51 0.15
N ASN A 420 5.23 -32.63 -0.19
CA ASN A 420 5.87 -32.88 -1.48
C ASN A 420 4.93 -33.45 -2.56
N ALA A 421 3.64 -33.65 -2.27
CA ALA A 421 2.70 -34.32 -3.19
C ALA A 421 1.92 -33.37 -4.12
N TYR A 422 2.10 -32.04 -4.01
CA TYR A 422 1.31 -31.04 -4.74
C TYR A 422 2.14 -29.90 -5.30
#